data_AF-A0A6A7ASF0-F1
#
_entry.id   AF-A0A6A7ASF0-F1
#
_cell.length_a   1.000
_cell.length_b   1.000
_cell.length_c   1.000
_cell.angle_alpha   90.00
_cell.angle_beta   90.00
_cell.angle_gamma   90.00
#
_symmetry.space_group_name_H-M   'P 1'
#
loop_
_entity.id
_entity.type
_entity.pdbx_description
1 polymer ?
#
loop_
_entity_poly.entity_id
_entity_poly.type
_entity_poly.pdbx_seq_one_letter_code
_entity_poly.pdbx_strand_id
1 'polypeptide(L)'
;MLSSFILLVSILHISAAQTGTLLILDTGVGHRSAPIPHWRTSLRRLEPSGTNASIIQSFGPDSTPDSPAEPISAHSIVYTNITDSAYLATGQGIIRAAVDTGDNELIISTHDADGDMGWLYWSASRGANEGSIRRAPLTGMGVEEVLVAGLNMPGQLRLVRDTITRTNSLWWTEKGRWGSSSTSLKLIDLFRFAEYPSLKPLPPPTVSPVQTMIHSDNSSVFFEKDAAGEKQTLGIQSFVVYRDGVTQRVWFVAMSDGRTVFGKLVEMTWQGSGDGRKAVLKVFNQDTGDLGAPVGLEYAP
;
A
#
# COMPACT_ATOMS: atom_id res chain seq x y z
N MET A 1 17.89 -2.96 12.73
CA MET A 1 16.50 -2.46 12.69
C MET A 1 15.66 -3.47 11.95
N LEU A 2 14.66 -4.06 12.61
CA LEU A 2 13.64 -4.87 11.94
C LEU A 2 12.74 -3.91 11.15
N SER A 3 12.75 -3.99 9.82
CA SER A 3 11.81 -3.25 8.98
C SER A 3 10.50 -4.03 8.96
N SER A 4 9.73 -3.97 10.04
CA SER A 4 8.38 -4.51 10.09
C SER A 4 7.41 -3.43 9.62
N PHE A 5 6.66 -3.70 8.56
CA PHE A 5 5.57 -2.82 8.12
C PHE A 5 4.32 -3.16 8.93
N ILE A 6 3.84 -2.20 9.71
CA ILE A 6 2.59 -2.32 10.48
C ILE A 6 1.44 -1.93 9.55
N LEU A 7 0.54 -2.87 9.25
CA LEU A 7 -0.74 -2.56 8.59
C LEU A 7 -1.81 -2.34 9.66
N LEU A 8 -2.28 -1.10 9.81
CA LEU A 8 -3.56 -0.84 10.44
C LEU A 8 -4.67 -1.23 9.47
N VAL A 9 -5.62 -2.03 9.92
CA VAL A 9 -6.80 -2.42 9.14
C VAL A 9 -7.99 -1.66 9.68
N SER A 10 -8.63 -0.83 8.85
CA SER A 10 -10.00 -0.36 9.11
C SER A 10 -10.96 -1.20 8.27
N ILE A 11 -12.06 -1.67 8.88
CA ILE A 11 -13.11 -2.44 8.20
C ILE A 11 -14.25 -1.47 7.91
N LEU A 12 -14.49 -1.10 6.64
CA LEU A 12 -15.46 -0.04 6.31
C LEU A 12 -16.40 -0.36 5.14
N HIS A 13 -17.58 0.26 5.21
CA HIS A 13 -18.67 0.21 4.23
C HIS A 13 -18.49 1.31 3.17
N ILE A 14 -18.58 0.98 1.88
CA ILE A 14 -18.50 1.92 0.76
C ILE A 14 -19.91 2.38 0.35
N SER A 15 -20.11 3.68 0.16
CA SER A 15 -21.29 4.29 -0.47
C SER A 15 -21.03 4.49 -1.98
N ALA A 16 -22.07 4.41 -2.82
CA ALA A 16 -21.92 4.49 -4.27
C ALA A 16 -21.97 5.93 -4.82
N ALA A 17 -21.19 6.15 -5.89
CA ALA A 17 -21.21 7.26 -6.85
C ALA A 17 -20.80 8.65 -6.36
N GLN A 18 -19.55 8.80 -5.93
CA GLN A 18 -18.79 10.05 -6.07
C GLN A 18 -17.62 9.84 -7.03
N THR A 19 -17.14 10.95 -7.62
CA THR A 19 -15.87 10.96 -8.37
C THR A 19 -14.75 10.80 -7.36
N GLY A 20 -14.42 9.55 -7.05
CA GLY A 20 -13.38 9.26 -6.07
C GLY A 20 -12.02 9.82 -6.49
N THR A 21 -11.13 9.90 -5.52
CA THR A 21 -9.79 10.47 -5.65
C THR A 21 -8.77 9.45 -5.14
N LEU A 22 -7.59 9.41 -5.78
CA LEU A 22 -6.46 8.65 -5.28
C LEU A 22 -5.67 9.51 -4.30
N LEU A 23 -5.40 8.97 -3.11
CA LEU A 23 -4.52 9.60 -2.13
C LEU A 23 -3.15 8.93 -2.18
N ILE A 24 -2.10 9.73 -2.23
CA ILE A 24 -0.72 9.26 -2.23
C ILE A 24 -0.04 9.78 -0.97
N LEU A 25 0.49 8.86 -0.17
CA LEU A 25 1.43 9.20 0.89
C LEU A 25 2.85 9.03 0.36
N ASP A 26 3.53 10.15 0.17
CA ASP A 26 4.92 10.24 -0.27
C ASP A 26 5.82 10.34 0.96
N THR A 27 6.86 9.51 1.03
CA THR A 27 7.82 9.58 2.16
C THR A 27 8.71 10.81 2.10
N GLY A 28 8.80 11.46 0.94
CA GLY A 28 9.73 12.53 0.68
C GLY A 28 11.11 11.99 0.29
N VAL A 29 11.98 12.86 -0.18
CA VAL A 29 13.35 12.51 -0.57
C VAL A 29 14.30 13.50 0.09
N GLY A 30 15.18 13.00 0.96
CA GLY A 30 16.31 13.74 1.51
C GLY A 30 17.59 13.12 0.99
N HIS A 31 18.19 13.67 -0.07
CA HIS A 31 19.49 13.19 -0.54
C HIS A 31 20.60 14.12 -0.07
N ARG A 32 21.68 13.56 0.50
CA ARG A 32 22.80 14.37 1.03
C ARG A 32 23.70 14.98 -0.05
N SER A 33 23.47 14.63 -1.32
CA SER A 33 24.23 15.16 -2.46
C SER A 33 23.36 16.14 -3.23
N ALA A 34 23.67 17.44 -3.12
CA ALA A 34 23.12 18.48 -3.98
C ALA A 34 23.41 18.18 -5.47
N PRO A 35 22.57 18.62 -6.43
CA PRO A 35 21.40 19.50 -6.26
C PRO A 35 20.09 18.74 -6.53
N ILE A 36 19.86 17.62 -5.84
CA ILE A 36 18.55 16.94 -5.95
C ILE A 36 17.56 17.70 -5.03
N PRO A 37 16.36 18.08 -5.53
CA PRO A 37 15.34 18.70 -4.71
C PRO A 37 15.01 17.87 -3.46
N HIS A 38 14.98 18.51 -2.30
CA HIS A 38 14.49 17.89 -1.07
C HIS A 38 12.96 18.02 -1.05
N TRP A 39 12.26 16.90 -0.85
CA TRP A 39 10.81 16.91 -0.71
C TRP A 39 10.42 16.41 0.67
N ARG A 40 9.49 17.14 1.30
CA ARG A 40 8.87 16.73 2.54
C ARG A 40 8.03 15.48 2.34
N THR A 41 7.85 14.71 3.40
CA THR A 41 6.75 13.76 3.48
C THR A 41 5.45 14.50 3.20
N SER A 42 4.62 14.01 2.29
CA SER A 42 3.40 14.71 1.87
C SER A 42 2.25 13.76 1.63
N LEU A 43 1.05 14.21 1.96
CA LEU A 43 -0.20 13.62 1.52
C LEU A 43 -0.67 14.39 0.29
N ARG A 44 -0.86 13.68 -0.81
CA ARG A 44 -1.29 14.24 -2.09
C ARG A 44 -2.61 13.61 -2.52
N ARG A 45 -3.37 14.37 -3.30
CA ARG A 45 -4.50 13.89 -4.07
C ARG A 45 -4.15 13.85 -5.55
N LEU A 46 -4.73 12.87 -6.23
CA LEU A 46 -4.61 12.66 -7.66
C LEU A 46 -5.96 12.18 -8.20
N GLU A 47 -6.39 12.66 -9.35
CA GLU A 47 -7.58 12.11 -9.99
C GLU A 47 -7.35 10.62 -10.35
N PRO A 48 -8.40 9.79 -10.43
CA PRO A 48 -8.25 8.39 -10.84
C PRO A 48 -7.63 8.21 -12.24
N SER A 49 -7.69 9.25 -13.08
CA SER A 49 -7.00 9.35 -14.37
C SER A 49 -5.49 9.57 -14.26
N GLY A 50 -4.96 9.75 -13.05
CA GLY A 50 -3.56 10.05 -12.80
C GLY A 50 -3.19 11.52 -13.00
N THR A 51 -4.16 12.42 -13.13
CA THR A 51 -3.96 13.85 -13.43
C THR A 51 -4.25 14.73 -12.21
N ASN A 52 -3.91 16.02 -12.32
CA ASN A 52 -4.24 17.05 -11.32
C ASN A 52 -3.68 16.74 -9.92
N ALA A 53 -2.43 16.29 -9.88
CA ALA A 53 -1.71 16.06 -8.64
C ALA A 53 -1.67 17.35 -7.82
N SER A 54 -2.10 17.28 -6.56
CA SER A 54 -1.96 18.41 -5.63
C SER A 54 -1.64 17.92 -4.23
N ILE A 55 -0.79 18.68 -3.54
CA ILE A 55 -0.44 18.43 -2.15
C ILE A 55 -1.61 18.89 -1.29
N ILE A 56 -2.17 17.96 -0.51
CA ILE A 56 -3.17 18.26 0.52
C ILE A 56 -2.45 18.79 1.76
N GLN A 57 -1.42 18.08 2.19
CA GLN A 57 -0.68 18.38 3.41
C GLN A 57 0.79 17.98 3.27
N SER A 58 1.69 18.79 3.86
CA SER A 58 3.11 18.47 4.01
C SER A 58 3.46 18.30 5.48
N PHE A 59 4.36 17.38 5.78
CA PHE A 59 4.78 17.04 7.15
C PHE A 59 6.28 17.30 7.36
N GLY A 60 6.70 17.44 8.62
CA GLY A 60 8.09 17.77 9.01
C GLY A 60 8.29 19.25 9.35
N PRO A 61 9.54 19.68 9.64
CA PRO A 61 9.84 21.08 9.89
C PRO A 61 9.74 21.91 8.61
N ASP A 62 9.51 23.21 8.74
CA ASP A 62 9.63 24.13 7.61
C ASP A 62 11.08 24.27 7.19
N SER A 63 11.31 24.35 5.88
CA SER A 63 12.64 24.58 5.34
C SER A 63 13.11 25.99 5.69
N THR A 64 14.31 26.10 6.25
CA THR A 64 15.03 27.36 6.38
C THR A 64 16.21 27.36 5.40
N PRO A 65 16.78 28.52 5.05
CA PRO A 65 17.97 28.59 4.21
C PRO A 65 19.14 27.73 4.73
N ASP A 66 19.23 27.56 6.05
CA ASP A 66 20.31 26.84 6.73
C ASP A 66 19.95 25.39 7.10
N SER A 67 18.67 25.01 7.01
CA SER A 67 18.18 23.68 7.36
C SER A 67 17.05 23.28 6.40
N PRO A 68 17.34 22.50 5.34
CA PRO A 68 16.31 22.03 4.44
C PRO A 68 15.34 21.11 5.19
N ALA A 69 14.06 21.16 4.81
CA ALA A 69 13.05 20.33 5.46
C ALA A 69 13.40 18.85 5.32
N GLU A 70 13.48 18.15 6.45
CA GLU A 70 13.73 16.70 6.47
C GLU A 70 12.41 15.91 6.43
N PRO A 71 12.36 14.80 5.68
CA PRO A 71 11.18 13.93 5.67
C PRO A 71 11.01 13.23 7.03
N ILE A 72 9.76 13.08 7.47
CA ILE A 72 9.42 12.39 8.73
C ILE A 72 9.31 10.87 8.57
N SER A 73 9.71 10.34 7.42
CA SER A 73 9.65 8.92 7.05
C SER A 73 8.24 8.35 7.12
N ALA A 74 7.47 8.42 6.03
CA ALA A 74 6.19 7.72 5.96
C ALA A 74 6.36 6.23 5.65
N HIS A 75 5.40 5.43 6.11
CA HIS A 75 5.41 3.97 5.96
C HIS A 75 4.13 3.40 5.33
N SER A 76 2.96 3.93 5.71
CA SER A 76 1.68 3.48 5.18
C SER A 76 0.59 4.52 5.38
N ILE A 77 -0.48 4.41 4.60
CA ILE A 77 -1.71 5.20 4.71
C ILE A 77 -2.90 4.25 4.74
N VAL A 78 -3.95 4.65 5.45
CA VAL A 78 -5.30 4.05 5.43
C VAL A 78 -6.32 5.16 5.38
N TYR A 79 -7.27 5.09 4.45
CA TYR A 79 -8.39 6.04 4.38
C TYR A 79 -9.64 5.47 5.10
N THR A 80 -10.40 6.35 5.74
CA THR A 80 -11.75 6.06 6.24
C THR A 80 -12.75 7.08 5.70
N ASN A 81 -13.89 6.60 5.23
CA ASN A 81 -15.01 7.45 4.87
C ASN A 81 -15.90 7.84 6.07
N ILE A 82 -15.74 7.18 7.23
CA ILE A 82 -16.56 7.52 8.43
C ILE A 82 -16.24 8.93 8.89
N THR A 83 -14.95 9.27 8.94
CA THR A 83 -14.47 10.58 9.38
C THR A 83 -13.90 11.41 8.25
N ASP A 84 -14.01 10.90 7.01
CA ASP A 84 -13.34 11.43 5.81
C ASP A 84 -11.88 11.82 6.08
N SER A 85 -11.09 10.84 6.53
CA SER A 85 -9.71 11.08 6.97
C SER A 85 -8.76 9.99 6.52
N ALA A 86 -7.52 10.37 6.29
CA ALA A 86 -6.39 9.47 6.12
C ALA A 86 -5.63 9.32 7.44
N TYR A 87 -5.29 8.09 7.81
CA TYR A 87 -4.38 7.76 8.90
C TYR A 87 -3.04 7.37 8.30
N LEU A 88 -1.98 8.06 8.71
CA LEU A 88 -0.64 7.98 8.16
C LEU A 88 0.29 7.41 9.22
N ALA A 89 0.89 6.26 8.96
CA ALA A 89 1.96 5.73 9.79
C ALA A 89 3.28 6.36 9.35
N THR A 90 3.96 7.03 10.27
CA THR A 90 5.20 7.77 10.02
C THR A 90 6.25 7.45 11.09
N GLY A 91 7.48 7.90 10.88
CA GLY A 91 8.55 7.83 11.89
C GLY A 91 8.26 8.64 13.15
N GLN A 92 7.27 9.54 13.11
CA GLN A 92 6.81 10.32 14.26
C GLN A 92 5.58 9.74 14.97
N GLY A 93 4.97 8.66 14.44
CA GLY A 93 3.75 8.06 14.98
C GLY A 93 2.61 8.02 13.96
N ILE A 94 1.37 7.92 14.46
CA ILE A 94 0.15 7.89 13.63
C ILE A 94 -0.47 9.29 13.57
N ILE A 95 -0.50 9.86 12.37
CA ILE A 95 -1.11 11.15 12.09
C ILE A 95 -2.45 10.90 11.40
N ARG A 96 -3.52 11.57 11.84
CA ARG A 96 -4.76 11.67 11.06
C ARG A 96 -4.79 13.00 10.32
N ALA A 97 -5.13 12.95 9.04
CA ALA A 97 -5.32 14.12 8.20
C ALA A 97 -6.71 14.07 7.57
N ALA A 98 -7.48 15.14 7.70
CA ALA A 98 -8.71 15.36 6.94
C ALA A 98 -8.36 15.52 5.46
N VAL A 99 -9.10 14.83 4.58
CA VAL A 99 -8.77 14.81 3.15
C VAL A 99 -9.18 16.11 2.47
N ASP A 100 -10.28 16.72 2.90
CA ASP A 100 -10.83 17.93 2.28
C ASP A 100 -10.35 19.24 2.90
N THR A 101 -10.15 19.29 4.22
CA THR A 101 -9.79 20.54 4.92
C THR A 101 -8.28 20.73 5.07
N GLY A 102 -7.50 19.66 4.96
CA GLY A 102 -6.06 19.66 5.24
C GLY A 102 -5.72 19.68 6.73
N ASP A 103 -6.73 19.72 7.62
CA ASP A 103 -6.51 19.67 9.07
C ASP A 103 -5.86 18.35 9.47
N ASN A 104 -4.88 18.40 10.37
CA ASN A 104 -4.20 17.21 10.86
C ASN A 104 -4.00 17.20 12.38
N GLU A 105 -4.04 16.00 12.94
CA GLU A 105 -3.87 15.75 14.37
C GLU A 105 -2.99 14.51 14.58
N LEU A 106 -2.05 14.58 15.53
CA LEU A 106 -1.28 13.43 15.97
C LEU A 106 -2.14 12.63 16.95
N ILE A 107 -2.59 11.44 16.55
CA ILE A 107 -3.52 10.64 17.37
C ILE A 107 -2.79 9.73 18.34
N ILE A 108 -1.73 9.07 17.86
CA ILE A 108 -0.97 8.11 18.68
C ILE A 108 0.50 8.45 18.57
N SER A 109 1.07 8.98 19.65
CA SER A 109 2.50 9.12 19.83
C SER A 109 3.09 7.81 20.36
N THR A 110 3.30 6.82 19.49
CA THR A 110 4.03 5.54 19.70
C THR A 110 3.88 4.74 21.02
N HIS A 111 3.05 5.12 21.99
CA HIS A 111 3.04 4.57 23.35
C HIS A 111 1.67 4.15 23.89
N ASP A 112 0.55 4.56 23.28
CA ASP A 112 -0.78 4.22 23.79
C ASP A 112 -1.70 3.73 22.66
N ALA A 113 -1.84 2.42 22.51
CA ALA A 113 -2.84 1.81 21.65
C ALA A 113 -3.68 0.85 22.49
N ASP A 114 -4.72 1.37 23.13
CA ASP A 114 -5.78 0.57 23.76
C ASP A 114 -7.04 0.71 22.90
N GLY A 115 -7.30 -0.30 22.08
CA GLY A 115 -8.38 -0.29 21.09
C GLY A 115 -8.88 -1.69 20.78
N ASP A 116 -10.18 -1.89 21.01
CA ASP A 116 -10.90 -3.17 20.99
C ASP A 116 -10.66 -4.05 19.74
N MET A 117 -10.41 -5.35 20.03
CA MET A 117 -10.62 -6.54 19.19
C MET A 117 -10.37 -6.41 17.68
N GLY A 118 -9.13 -6.13 17.30
CA GLY A 118 -8.63 -6.23 15.92
C GLY A 118 -7.57 -7.32 15.72
N TRP A 119 -7.19 -7.57 14.47
CA TRP A 119 -5.99 -8.32 14.11
C TRP A 119 -4.97 -7.37 13.49
N LEU A 120 -3.72 -7.45 13.92
CA LEU A 120 -2.59 -6.85 13.23
C LEU A 120 -2.11 -7.81 12.15
N TYR A 121 -1.87 -7.32 10.94
CA TYR A 121 -1.28 -8.09 9.83
C TYR A 121 0.05 -7.45 9.43
N TRP A 122 1.05 -8.26 9.12
CA TRP A 122 2.34 -7.76 8.64
C TRP A 122 3.08 -8.76 7.75
N SER A 123 3.98 -8.22 6.94
CA SER A 123 4.89 -8.96 6.08
C SER A 123 6.27 -8.94 6.71
N ALA A 124 6.88 -10.10 6.83
CA ALA A 124 8.24 -10.26 7.30
C ALA A 124 9.16 -10.41 6.08
N SER A 125 9.67 -9.30 5.57
CA SER A 125 10.57 -9.29 4.40
C SER A 125 12.03 -9.57 4.75
N ARG A 126 12.40 -9.51 6.04
CA ARG A 126 13.78 -9.73 6.55
C ARG A 126 13.75 -10.30 7.96
N GLY A 127 14.81 -11.02 8.34
CA GLY A 127 15.04 -11.51 9.71
C GLY A 127 14.62 -12.96 9.93
N ALA A 128 14.42 -13.37 11.18
CA ALA A 128 14.16 -14.78 11.54
C ALA A 128 12.87 -15.35 10.91
N ASN A 129 11.91 -14.50 10.57
CA ASN A 129 10.65 -14.88 9.95
C ASN A 129 10.54 -14.45 8.49
N GLU A 130 11.68 -14.20 7.82
CA GLU A 130 11.74 -13.75 6.43
C GLU A 130 10.90 -14.63 5.50
N GLY A 131 10.18 -13.98 4.59
CA GLY A 131 9.35 -14.66 3.60
C GLY A 131 8.02 -15.14 4.17
N SER A 132 7.43 -14.42 5.12
CA SER A 132 6.12 -14.77 5.67
C SER A 132 5.17 -13.59 5.78
N ILE A 133 3.87 -13.90 5.76
CA ILE A 133 2.79 -13.00 6.16
C ILE A 133 2.19 -13.56 7.43
N ARG A 134 2.08 -12.71 8.44
CA ARG A 134 1.73 -13.09 9.80
C ARG A 134 0.62 -12.20 10.33
N ARG A 135 -0.05 -12.68 11.36
CA ARG A 135 -1.02 -11.88 12.12
C ARG A 135 -0.99 -12.21 13.60
N ALA A 136 -1.45 -11.28 14.41
CA ALA A 136 -1.66 -11.46 15.84
C ALA A 136 -2.82 -10.59 16.31
N PRO A 137 -3.46 -10.90 17.45
CA PRO A 137 -4.44 -10.00 18.03
C PRO A 137 -3.84 -8.63 18.29
N LEU A 138 -4.57 -7.57 17.93
CA LEU A 138 -4.13 -6.19 18.10
C LEU A 138 -3.93 -5.83 19.59
N THR A 139 -4.62 -6.53 20.49
CA THR A 139 -4.46 -6.43 21.94
C THR A 139 -3.08 -6.88 22.43
N GLY A 140 -2.27 -7.52 21.59
CA GLY A 140 -1.01 -8.17 21.98
C GLY A 140 -1.22 -9.46 22.79
N MET A 141 -2.46 -9.76 23.18
CA MET A 141 -2.83 -10.93 23.97
C MET A 141 -3.31 -12.04 23.02
N GLY A 142 -2.39 -12.92 22.63
CA GLY A 142 -2.71 -14.13 21.86
C GLY A 142 -1.50 -14.73 21.15
N VAL A 143 -1.76 -15.79 20.37
CA VAL A 143 -0.72 -16.48 19.62
C VAL A 143 -0.60 -15.84 18.24
N GLU A 144 0.64 -15.56 17.84
CA GLU A 144 0.94 -15.17 16.48
C GLU A 144 0.69 -16.32 15.50
N GLU A 145 0.03 -16.02 14.39
CA GLU A 145 -0.28 -16.97 13.33
C GLU A 145 0.49 -16.64 12.04
N VAL A 146 1.06 -17.67 11.42
CA VAL A 146 1.63 -17.58 10.07
C VAL A 146 0.53 -17.90 9.06
N LEU A 147 0.16 -16.92 8.24
CA LEU A 147 -0.87 -17.08 7.22
C LEU A 147 -0.29 -17.66 5.92
N VAL A 148 0.90 -17.18 5.56
CA VAL A 148 1.62 -17.59 4.34
C VAL A 148 3.11 -17.62 4.65
N ALA A 149 3.83 -18.61 4.12
CA ALA A 149 5.27 -18.78 4.28
C ALA A 149 5.93 -19.10 2.93
N GLY A 150 7.26 -18.98 2.87
CA GLY A 150 8.05 -19.25 1.65
C GLY A 150 7.94 -18.17 0.58
N LEU A 151 7.60 -16.94 0.97
CA LEU A 151 7.47 -15.78 0.07
C LEU A 151 8.83 -15.14 -0.22
N ASN A 152 8.99 -14.58 -1.43
CA ASN A 152 10.20 -13.85 -1.80
C ASN A 152 10.05 -12.34 -1.53
N MET A 153 10.50 -11.88 -0.36
CA MET A 153 10.39 -10.48 0.09
C MET A 153 8.97 -9.89 -0.08
N PRO A 154 8.00 -10.37 0.72
CA PRO A 154 6.66 -9.78 0.73
C PRO A 154 6.74 -8.30 1.12
N GLY A 155 6.07 -7.44 0.36
CA GLY A 155 6.04 -6.00 0.51
C GLY A 155 4.77 -5.52 1.19
N GLN A 156 4.16 -4.47 0.61
CA GLN A 156 2.94 -3.87 1.13
C GLN A 156 1.81 -4.91 1.21
N LEU A 157 1.02 -4.83 2.27
CA LEU A 157 -0.14 -5.68 2.51
C LEU A 157 -1.42 -4.84 2.49
N ARG A 158 -2.52 -5.43 2.04
CA ARG A 158 -3.86 -4.85 2.13
C ARG A 158 -4.91 -5.89 2.47
N LEU A 159 -5.71 -5.61 3.49
CA LEU A 159 -6.94 -6.35 3.73
C LEU A 159 -8.06 -5.72 2.90
N VAL A 160 -8.68 -6.52 2.03
CA VAL A 160 -9.75 -6.08 1.13
C VAL A 160 -11.01 -6.85 1.49
N ARG A 161 -12.04 -6.14 1.93
CA ARG A 161 -13.35 -6.72 2.24
C ARG A 161 -14.27 -6.59 1.04
N ASP A 162 -14.87 -7.70 0.65
CA ASP A 162 -15.99 -7.70 -0.29
C ASP A 162 -17.27 -7.35 0.46
N THR A 163 -17.94 -6.27 0.08
CA THR A 163 -19.12 -5.76 0.78
C THR A 163 -20.35 -6.65 0.59
N ILE A 164 -20.44 -7.39 -0.53
CA ILE A 164 -21.59 -8.24 -0.87
C ILE A 164 -21.46 -9.60 -0.18
N THR A 165 -20.34 -10.28 -0.39
CA THR A 165 -20.08 -11.61 0.17
C THR A 165 -19.63 -11.55 1.63
N ARG A 166 -19.23 -10.36 2.12
CA ARG A 166 -18.65 -10.11 3.45
C ARG A 166 -17.34 -10.85 3.70
N THR A 167 -16.67 -11.26 2.63
CA THR A 167 -15.45 -12.04 2.70
C THR A 167 -14.26 -11.10 2.74
N ASN A 168 -13.20 -11.52 3.44
CA ASN A 168 -11.95 -10.79 3.46
C ASN A 168 -10.96 -11.49 2.54
N SER A 169 -10.17 -10.71 1.81
CA SER A 169 -9.03 -11.19 1.03
C SER A 169 -7.80 -10.39 1.45
N LEU A 170 -6.68 -11.07 1.64
CA LEU A 170 -5.41 -10.45 1.97
C LEU A 170 -4.58 -10.38 0.71
N TRP A 171 -4.21 -9.17 0.32
CA TRP A 171 -3.43 -8.87 -0.87
C TRP A 171 -2.03 -8.43 -0.47
N TRP A 172 -1.03 -8.78 -1.27
CA TRP A 172 0.34 -8.32 -1.05
C TRP A 172 1.13 -8.19 -2.33
N THR A 173 2.14 -7.33 -2.29
CA THR A 173 3.19 -7.32 -3.30
C THR A 173 4.30 -8.29 -2.94
N GLU A 174 4.88 -8.91 -3.95
CA GLU A 174 6.09 -9.72 -3.82
C GLU A 174 7.09 -9.20 -4.85
N LYS A 175 8.36 -9.09 -4.45
CA LYS A 175 9.42 -8.52 -5.30
C LYS A 175 10.71 -9.25 -5.03
N GLY A 176 11.40 -9.74 -6.05
CA GLY A 176 12.70 -10.35 -5.80
C GLY A 176 13.75 -9.36 -5.28
N ARG A 177 14.84 -9.89 -4.74
CA ARG A 177 15.89 -9.13 -4.04
C ARG A 177 16.62 -8.10 -4.89
N TRP A 178 16.74 -8.34 -6.18
CA TRP A 178 17.50 -7.48 -7.09
C TRP A 178 16.58 -6.52 -7.84
N GLY A 179 17.06 -5.33 -8.21
CA GLY A 179 16.26 -4.34 -8.95
C GLY A 179 15.73 -4.82 -10.31
N SER A 180 16.33 -5.88 -10.88
CA SER A 180 15.87 -6.53 -12.10
C SER A 180 14.93 -7.72 -11.85
N SER A 181 14.59 -8.01 -10.59
CA SER A 181 13.74 -9.15 -10.26
C SER A 181 12.29 -8.91 -10.63
N SER A 182 11.58 -9.99 -10.91
CA SER A 182 10.15 -9.93 -11.11
C SER A 182 9.42 -9.40 -9.86
N THR A 183 8.28 -8.79 -10.13
CA THR A 183 7.32 -8.37 -9.10
C THR A 183 5.97 -8.97 -9.40
N SER A 184 5.19 -9.22 -8.34
CA SER A 184 3.83 -9.72 -8.48
C SER A 184 2.91 -9.12 -7.43
N LEU A 185 1.63 -9.07 -7.78
CA LEU A 185 0.54 -8.79 -6.84
C LEU A 185 -0.22 -10.09 -6.64
N LYS A 186 -0.30 -10.53 -5.39
CA LYS A 186 -0.93 -11.80 -5.01
C LYS A 186 -2.04 -11.57 -4.00
N LEU A 187 -2.93 -12.56 -3.89
CA LEU A 187 -3.95 -12.58 -2.86
C LEU A 187 -4.17 -13.98 -2.29
N ILE A 188 -4.72 -14.02 -1.10
CA ILE A 188 -5.30 -15.21 -0.47
C ILE A 188 -6.66 -14.83 0.09
N ASP A 189 -7.67 -15.66 -0.15
CA ASP A 189 -8.97 -15.45 0.44
C ASP A 189 -9.02 -15.95 1.88
N LEU A 190 -9.49 -15.08 2.77
CA LEU A 190 -9.55 -15.30 4.21
C LEU A 190 -10.93 -15.78 4.67
N PHE A 191 -11.70 -16.49 3.82
CA PHE A 191 -13.08 -16.95 4.10
C PHE A 191 -13.29 -17.61 5.47
N ARG A 192 -12.24 -18.12 6.13
CA ARG A 192 -12.32 -18.80 7.44
C ARG A 192 -11.81 -17.97 8.64
N PHE A 193 -11.30 -16.77 8.40
CA PHE A 193 -10.67 -15.96 9.44
C PHE A 193 -11.55 -14.80 9.92
N ALA A 194 -12.76 -14.68 9.35
CA ALA A 194 -13.71 -13.59 9.61
C ALA A 194 -14.56 -13.81 10.87
N GLU A 195 -14.51 -14.98 11.48
CA GLU A 195 -15.10 -15.18 12.80
C GLU A 195 -14.10 -14.70 13.85
N TYR A 196 -14.58 -13.87 14.77
CA TYR A 196 -13.92 -13.23 15.90
C TYR A 196 -12.69 -13.98 16.48
N PRO A 197 -11.77 -13.31 17.21
CA PRO A 197 -10.80 -13.99 18.05
C PRO A 197 -11.52 -14.84 19.11
N SER A 198 -11.99 -16.02 18.68
CA SER A 198 -12.57 -17.01 19.55
C SER A 198 -11.39 -17.62 20.28
N LEU A 199 -11.48 -17.71 21.61
CA LEU A 199 -10.47 -18.34 22.46
C LEU A 199 -10.24 -19.84 22.14
N LYS A 200 -10.96 -20.40 21.16
CA LYS A 200 -10.78 -21.78 20.72
C LYS A 200 -9.70 -21.86 19.64
N PRO A 201 -8.73 -22.78 19.78
CA PRO A 201 -7.80 -23.10 18.71
C PRO A 201 -8.60 -23.50 17.46
N LEU A 202 -8.49 -22.72 16.40
CA LEU A 202 -9.03 -23.11 15.10
C LEU A 202 -8.28 -24.38 14.64
N PRO A 203 -8.96 -25.35 14.00
CA PRO A 203 -8.27 -26.44 13.34
C PRO A 203 -7.25 -25.86 12.34
N PRO A 204 -6.17 -26.61 12.00
CA PRO A 204 -5.14 -26.14 11.08
C PRO A 204 -5.80 -25.56 9.83
N PRO A 205 -5.53 -24.31 9.46
CA PRO A 205 -6.21 -23.68 8.34
C PRO A 205 -5.97 -24.52 7.09
N THR A 206 -7.06 -24.96 6.44
CA THR A 206 -6.97 -25.44 5.05
C THR A 206 -6.59 -24.23 4.23
N VAL A 207 -5.31 -24.11 3.89
CA VAL A 207 -4.74 -22.92 3.24
C VAL A 207 -5.42 -22.74 1.89
N SER A 208 -6.22 -21.67 1.75
CA SER A 208 -6.73 -21.26 0.44
C SER A 208 -5.53 -21.09 -0.51
N PRO A 209 -5.62 -21.56 -1.77
CA PRO A 209 -4.51 -21.41 -2.70
C PRO A 209 -4.21 -19.92 -2.91
N VAL A 210 -2.93 -19.57 -2.84
CA VAL A 210 -2.45 -18.23 -3.19
C VAL A 210 -2.68 -18.01 -4.67
N GLN A 211 -3.33 -16.88 -5.00
CA GLN A 211 -3.59 -16.48 -6.38
C GLN A 211 -2.62 -15.38 -6.79
N THR A 212 -2.05 -15.49 -7.99
CA THR A 212 -1.22 -14.42 -8.59
C THR A 212 -2.08 -13.60 -9.53
N MET A 213 -2.35 -12.35 -9.17
CA MET A 213 -3.21 -11.45 -9.93
C MET A 213 -2.43 -10.70 -11.01
N ILE A 214 -1.20 -10.29 -10.68
CA ILE A 214 -0.29 -9.62 -11.60
C ILE A 214 1.08 -10.26 -11.47
N HIS A 215 1.76 -10.46 -12.59
CA HIS A 215 3.19 -10.81 -12.64
C HIS A 215 3.88 -9.92 -13.68
N SER A 216 5.05 -9.38 -13.36
CA SER A 216 5.76 -8.43 -14.23
C SER A 216 6.03 -8.98 -15.63
N ASP A 217 6.31 -10.28 -15.72
CA ASP A 217 6.68 -10.92 -17.00
C ASP A 217 5.51 -10.99 -18.00
N ASN A 218 4.29 -10.77 -17.51
CA ASN A 218 3.08 -10.84 -18.34
C ASN A 218 2.72 -9.48 -18.98
N SER A 219 3.46 -8.41 -18.71
CA SER A 219 3.16 -7.09 -19.28
C SER A 219 4.39 -6.22 -19.48
N SER A 220 4.43 -5.51 -20.61
CA SER A 220 5.45 -4.50 -20.90
C SER A 220 5.40 -3.30 -19.95
N VAL A 221 4.31 -3.10 -19.21
CA VAL A 221 4.17 -1.95 -18.31
C VAL A 221 5.24 -1.91 -17.22
N PHE A 222 5.76 -3.07 -16.83
CA PHE A 222 6.77 -3.23 -15.79
C PHE A 222 8.21 -3.03 -16.27
N PHE A 223 8.41 -2.55 -17.50
CA PHE A 223 9.75 -2.36 -18.02
C PHE A 223 9.94 -0.95 -18.59
N GLU A 224 11.14 -0.42 -18.38
CA GLU A 224 11.60 0.85 -18.96
C GLU A 224 13.03 0.71 -19.44
N LYS A 225 13.47 1.64 -20.29
CA LYS A 225 14.88 1.77 -20.66
C LYS A 225 15.44 3.05 -20.09
N ASP A 226 16.61 2.98 -19.48
CA ASP A 226 17.33 4.17 -19.05
C ASP A 226 18.05 4.88 -20.21
N ALA A 227 18.75 5.97 -19.90
CA ALA A 227 19.49 6.77 -20.88
C ALA A 227 20.63 5.99 -21.56
N ALA A 228 21.12 4.90 -20.96
CA ALA A 228 22.09 3.99 -21.56
C ALA A 228 21.42 2.88 -22.41
N GLY A 229 20.08 2.83 -22.42
CA GLY A 229 19.30 1.81 -23.10
C GLY A 229 19.16 0.51 -22.30
N GLU A 230 19.63 0.47 -21.05
CA GLU A 230 19.50 -0.72 -20.20
C GLU A 230 18.06 -0.89 -19.73
N LYS A 231 17.57 -2.13 -19.82
CA LYS A 231 16.20 -2.46 -19.43
C LYS A 231 16.09 -2.54 -17.90
N GLN A 232 15.33 -1.62 -17.33
CA GLN A 232 14.97 -1.59 -15.91
C GLN A 232 13.65 -2.33 -15.70
N THR A 233 13.53 -3.06 -14.59
CA THR A 233 12.28 -3.68 -14.14
C THR A 233 11.65 -2.83 -13.04
N LEU A 234 10.38 -2.51 -13.19
CA LEU A 234 9.61 -1.74 -12.22
C LEU A 234 8.96 -2.69 -11.22
N GLY A 235 9.21 -2.49 -9.94
CA GLY A 235 8.55 -3.19 -8.83
C GLY A 235 7.24 -2.53 -8.44
N ILE A 236 6.24 -3.29 -8.00
CA ILE A 236 5.02 -2.70 -7.42
C ILE A 236 5.36 -2.16 -6.03
N GLN A 237 5.42 -0.83 -5.91
CA GLN A 237 5.83 -0.15 -4.68
C GLN A 237 4.66 0.02 -3.72
N SER A 238 3.50 0.40 -4.26
CA SER A 238 2.26 0.60 -3.51
C SER A 238 1.07 0.28 -4.38
N PHE A 239 -0.03 -0.18 -3.79
CA PHE A 239 -1.28 -0.47 -4.48
C PHE A 239 -2.49 -0.17 -3.60
N VAL A 240 -3.66 -0.05 -4.21
CA VAL A 240 -4.96 -0.05 -3.56
C VAL A 240 -5.93 -0.89 -4.38
N VAL A 241 -6.83 -1.60 -3.70
CA VAL A 241 -7.88 -2.40 -4.32
C VAL A 241 -9.21 -1.76 -3.96
N TYR A 242 -9.97 -1.34 -4.97
CA TYR A 242 -11.36 -0.97 -4.81
C TYR A 242 -12.25 -2.13 -5.24
N ARG A 243 -13.21 -2.46 -4.40
CA ARG A 243 -14.20 -3.50 -4.67
C ARG A 243 -15.54 -3.10 -4.06
N ASP A 244 -16.57 -2.99 -4.88
CA ASP A 244 -17.96 -2.73 -4.46
C ASP A 244 -18.88 -3.95 -4.69
N GLY A 245 -18.26 -5.12 -4.93
CA GLY A 245 -18.92 -6.39 -5.20
C GLY A 245 -19.40 -6.58 -6.64
N VAL A 246 -19.44 -5.51 -7.45
CA VAL A 246 -19.69 -5.59 -8.90
C VAL A 246 -18.41 -5.30 -9.66
N THR A 247 -17.77 -4.20 -9.30
CA THR A 247 -16.55 -3.67 -9.89
C THR A 247 -15.38 -4.04 -8.99
N GLN A 248 -14.29 -4.47 -9.62
CA GLN A 248 -12.99 -4.57 -8.97
C GLN A 248 -11.98 -3.78 -9.78
N ARG A 249 -11.29 -2.86 -9.12
CA ARG A 249 -10.19 -2.08 -9.70
C ARG A 249 -9.00 -2.17 -8.78
N VAL A 250 -7.81 -2.20 -9.38
CA VAL A 250 -6.56 -2.09 -8.64
C VAL A 250 -5.78 -0.96 -9.24
N TRP A 251 -5.43 0.02 -8.43
CA TRP A 251 -4.41 0.99 -8.80
C TRP A 251 -3.12 0.62 -8.11
N PHE A 252 -2.01 0.76 -8.82
CA PHE A 252 -0.71 0.55 -8.24
C PHE A 252 0.33 1.46 -8.86
N VAL A 253 1.35 1.78 -8.08
CA VAL A 253 2.52 2.49 -8.55
C VAL A 253 3.65 1.49 -8.77
N ALA A 254 4.11 1.38 -10.01
CA ALA A 254 5.28 0.59 -10.38
C ALA A 254 6.51 1.50 -10.49
N MET A 255 7.60 1.18 -9.78
CA MET A 255 8.81 2.01 -9.74
C MET A 255 10.10 1.22 -9.91
N SER A 256 11.12 1.85 -10.50
CA SER A 256 12.47 1.27 -10.57
C SER A 256 13.22 1.43 -9.24
N ASP A 257 14.12 0.50 -8.94
CA ASP A 257 15.09 0.60 -7.82
C ASP A 257 16.43 1.22 -8.24
N GLY A 258 16.51 1.67 -9.50
CA GLY A 258 17.74 2.16 -10.10
C GLY A 258 18.11 3.59 -9.68
N ARG A 259 19.27 4.07 -10.14
CA ARG A 259 19.68 5.47 -9.97
C ARG A 259 18.74 6.43 -10.69
N THR A 260 18.28 6.02 -11.86
CA THR A 260 17.20 6.71 -12.58
C THR A 260 15.88 6.16 -12.08
N VAL A 261 15.12 7.02 -11.42
CA VAL A 261 13.80 6.67 -10.91
C VAL A 261 12.80 6.81 -12.05
N PHE A 262 12.13 5.70 -12.35
CA PHE A 262 10.95 5.63 -13.20
C PHE A 262 9.77 5.27 -12.32
N GLY A 263 8.59 5.78 -12.66
CA GLY A 263 7.37 5.59 -11.90
C GLY A 263 6.19 5.58 -12.85
N LYS A 264 5.27 4.64 -12.64
CA LYS A 264 4.01 4.57 -13.39
C LYS A 264 2.85 4.35 -12.45
N LEU A 265 1.83 5.17 -12.53
CA LEU A 265 0.52 4.83 -11.99
C LEU A 265 -0.23 3.99 -13.01
N VAL A 266 -0.62 2.79 -12.60
CA VAL A 266 -1.28 1.82 -13.45
C VAL A 266 -2.61 1.43 -12.81
N GLU A 267 -3.67 1.43 -13.61
CA GLU A 267 -4.94 0.80 -13.26
C GLU A 267 -5.03 -0.57 -13.91
N MET A 268 -5.45 -1.55 -13.11
CA MET A 268 -5.88 -2.85 -13.57
C MET A 268 -7.40 -2.96 -13.43
N THR A 269 -8.04 -3.32 -14.53
CA THR A 269 -9.46 -3.71 -14.57
C THR A 269 -9.59 -5.12 -15.12
N TRP A 270 -10.71 -5.79 -14.84
CA TRP A 270 -11.01 -7.09 -15.45
C TRP A 270 -12.02 -6.88 -16.58
N GLN A 271 -11.65 -7.27 -17.80
CA GLN A 271 -12.55 -7.26 -18.94
C GLN A 271 -13.02 -8.68 -19.27
N GLY A 272 -14.31 -8.81 -19.64
CA GLY A 272 -14.96 -10.10 -19.93
C GLY A 272 -15.90 -10.59 -18.83
N SER A 273 -16.48 -11.78 -19.02
CA SER A 273 -17.42 -12.42 -18.09
C SER A 273 -16.93 -13.81 -17.65
N GLY A 274 -17.36 -14.24 -16.46
CA GLY A 274 -17.03 -15.55 -15.88
C GLY A 274 -15.52 -15.79 -15.73
N ASP A 275 -15.12 -17.04 -15.95
CA ASP A 275 -13.73 -17.51 -15.82
C ASP A 275 -12.80 -16.97 -16.94
N GLY A 276 -13.38 -16.38 -18.00
CA GLY A 276 -12.63 -15.79 -19.12
C GLY A 276 -12.16 -14.36 -18.88
N ARG A 277 -12.37 -13.80 -17.68
CA ARG A 277 -11.95 -12.43 -17.36
C ARG A 277 -10.43 -12.27 -17.49
N LYS A 278 -10.02 -11.29 -18.29
CA LYS A 278 -8.60 -10.93 -18.45
C LYS A 278 -8.32 -9.62 -17.75
N ALA A 279 -7.20 -9.55 -17.04
CA ALA A 279 -6.67 -8.31 -16.51
C ALA A 279 -6.22 -7.41 -17.67
N VAL A 280 -6.68 -6.16 -17.67
CA VAL A 280 -6.28 -5.11 -18.60
C VAL A 280 -5.59 -4.03 -17.81
N LEU A 281 -4.36 -3.74 -18.18
CA LEU A 281 -3.51 -2.74 -17.54
C LEU A 281 -3.51 -1.46 -18.37
N LYS A 282 -3.81 -0.33 -17.73
CA LYS A 282 -3.79 0.99 -18.33
C LYS A 282 -2.85 1.89 -17.54
N VAL A 283 -1.90 2.52 -18.22
CA VAL A 283 -1.02 3.51 -17.60
C VAL A 283 -1.71 4.87 -17.61
N PHE A 284 -1.79 5.50 -16.44
CA PHE A 284 -2.45 6.79 -16.24
C PHE A 284 -1.47 7.93 -16.12
N ASN A 285 -0.37 7.73 -15.39
CA ASN A 285 0.67 8.72 -15.23
C ASN A 285 2.04 8.02 -15.28
N GLN A 286 3.02 8.66 -15.91
CA GLN A 286 4.43 8.21 -16.01
C GLN A 286 5.43 9.27 -15.54
N ASP A 287 4.94 10.43 -15.12
CA ASP A 287 5.74 11.51 -14.56
C ASP A 287 6.07 11.19 -13.10
N THR A 288 7.35 10.94 -12.84
CA THR A 288 7.83 10.64 -11.49
C THR A 288 7.76 11.84 -10.55
N GLY A 289 7.73 13.06 -11.06
CA GLY A 289 7.52 14.26 -10.25
C GLY A 289 6.12 14.32 -9.65
N ASP A 290 5.11 13.90 -10.43
CA ASP A 290 3.72 13.82 -9.97
C ASP A 290 3.54 12.69 -8.96
N LEU A 291 4.15 11.53 -9.22
CA LEU A 291 3.99 10.33 -8.40
C LEU A 291 4.79 10.37 -7.09
N GLY A 292 5.95 11.03 -7.08
CA GLY A 292 6.86 11.08 -5.94
C GLY A 292 7.47 9.72 -5.59
N ALA A 293 7.75 9.49 -4.30
CA ALA A 293 8.19 8.20 -3.76
C ALA A 293 7.08 7.59 -2.87
N PRO A 294 5.98 7.09 -3.48
CA PRO A 294 4.82 6.63 -2.74
C PRO A 294 5.15 5.44 -1.87
N VAL A 295 4.87 5.58 -0.57
CA VAL A 295 4.90 4.50 0.41
C VAL A 295 3.50 3.98 0.74
N GLY A 296 2.47 4.71 0.33
CA GLY A 296 1.11 4.18 0.31
C GLY A 296 0.20 4.92 -0.67
N LEU A 297 -0.81 4.20 -1.14
CA LEU A 297 -1.80 4.63 -2.12
C LEU A 297 -3.17 4.24 -1.57
N GLU A 298 -4.13 5.16 -1.54
CA GLU A 298 -5.52 4.89 -1.17
C GLU A 298 -6.49 5.39 -2.22
N TYR A 299 -7.71 4.87 -2.16
CA TYR A 299 -8.84 5.37 -2.93
C TYR A 299 -9.89 5.91 -1.95
N ALA A 300 -10.16 7.21 -2.04
CA ALA A 300 -11.25 7.88 -1.34
C ALA A 300 -12.43 7.96 -2.34
N PRO A 301 -13.51 7.17 -2.15
CA PRO A 301 -14.63 7.08 -3.08
C PRO A 301 -15.46 8.36 -3.18
#